data_AF-A0A2S9YIL5-F1
#
_entry.id   AF-A0A2S9YIL5-F1
#
_cell.length_a   1.000
_cell.length_b   1.000
_cell.length_c   1.000
_cell.angle_alpha   90.00
_cell.angle_beta   90.00
_cell.angle_gamma   90.00
#
_symmetry.space_group_name_H-M   'P 1'
#
loop_
_entity.id
_entity.type
_entity.pdbx_description
1 polymer ?
#
loop_
_entity_poly.entity_id
_entity_poly.type
_entity_poly.pdbx_seq_one_letter_code
_entity_poly.pdbx_strand_id
1 'polypeptide(L)'
;MARLNDGQNAHTEDRERPLAADPAPVAAPKLGLNEGSSGPNVEPDNSLKYVFSAIALISVVVGVLGYWRYANSERWVAQGISNMDAVGATLDAEGCVDEVVGWYGACDQHDANAAVCLQGVGILMQHCLSARERDETCEQYLDPTSDKHAASDDMLERARNPATAGGSGRWVYARCEERGMVCRNKRECACAEAYRAIDSFCRTGQSAVQL
;
A
#
# COMPACT_ATOMS: atom_id res chain seq x y z
N MET A 1 -22.05 -15.09 -37.22
CA MET A 1 -21.32 -13.80 -37.32
C MET A 1 -19.91 -14.04 -36.82
N ALA A 2 -18.94 -13.65 -37.64
CA ALA A 2 -17.55 -14.10 -37.63
C ALA A 2 -16.71 -13.54 -36.47
N ARG A 3 -15.77 -14.35 -35.99
CA ARG A 3 -14.59 -13.94 -35.21
C ARG A 3 -13.49 -13.52 -36.18
N LEU A 4 -12.94 -12.31 -36.03
CA LEU A 4 -11.63 -11.92 -36.55
C LEU A 4 -11.08 -10.79 -35.67
N ASN A 5 -9.96 -11.03 -34.97
CA ASN A 5 -8.82 -10.12 -34.96
C ASN A 5 -7.63 -10.77 -34.24
N ASP A 6 -6.75 -11.32 -35.06
CA ASP A 6 -5.33 -11.54 -34.80
C ASP A 6 -4.58 -10.65 -35.79
N GLY A 7 -3.50 -9.98 -35.37
CA GLY A 7 -2.74 -9.14 -36.30
C GLY A 7 -1.79 -8.15 -35.63
N GLN A 8 -0.66 -8.67 -35.15
CA GLN A 8 0.52 -7.94 -34.73
C GLN A 8 1.43 -7.58 -35.92
N ASN A 9 2.10 -6.43 -35.82
CA ASN A 9 3.40 -6.02 -36.41
C ASN A 9 3.48 -5.63 -37.91
N ALA A 10 3.89 -4.38 -38.20
CA ALA A 10 5.30 -3.97 -38.42
C ALA A 10 5.47 -2.76 -39.38
N HIS A 11 6.59 -2.04 -39.18
CA HIS A 11 7.34 -1.16 -40.09
C HIS A 11 6.89 0.29 -40.38
N THR A 12 7.75 1.24 -40.00
CA THR A 12 8.48 2.19 -40.88
C THR A 12 9.33 3.12 -39.98
N GLU A 13 10.65 2.92 -39.88
CA GLU A 13 11.74 3.45 -40.73
C GLU A 13 12.03 4.96 -40.58
N ASP A 14 13.20 5.19 -39.96
CA ASP A 14 14.25 6.18 -40.24
C ASP A 14 13.92 7.48 -40.97
N ARG A 15 14.29 8.58 -40.32
CA ARG A 15 14.58 9.85 -41.01
C ARG A 15 15.89 10.45 -40.52
N GLU A 16 16.96 10.06 -41.20
CA GLU A 16 18.25 10.73 -41.21
C GLU A 16 18.11 12.22 -41.61
N ARG A 17 18.93 13.08 -40.99
CA ARG A 17 19.25 14.42 -41.49
C ARG A 17 20.77 14.58 -41.63
N PRO A 18 21.24 15.32 -42.64
CA PRO A 18 22.54 15.09 -43.25
C PRO A 18 23.68 15.88 -42.61
N LEU A 19 24.86 15.29 -42.76
CA LEU A 19 26.21 15.82 -42.52
C LEU A 19 26.53 16.94 -43.54
N ALA A 20 26.98 18.10 -43.06
CA ALA A 20 27.68 19.13 -43.85
C ALA A 20 28.69 19.81 -42.89
N ALA A 21 29.98 19.46 -42.99
CA ALA A 21 31.00 20.10 -43.82
C ALA A 21 31.78 21.18 -43.04
N ASP A 22 33.05 20.86 -42.74
CA ASP A 22 34.08 21.77 -42.21
C ASP A 22 34.27 23.02 -43.09
N PRO A 23 34.72 24.12 -42.47
CA PRO A 23 35.73 24.96 -43.09
C PRO A 23 37.03 25.03 -42.27
N ALA A 24 38.13 25.05 -43.03
CA ALA A 24 39.55 25.02 -42.66
C ALA A 24 40.04 26.25 -41.84
N PRO A 25 41.31 26.25 -41.34
CA PRO A 25 41.75 27.02 -40.18
C PRO A 25 42.15 28.46 -40.53
N VAL A 26 41.82 29.40 -39.64
CA VAL A 26 42.30 30.79 -39.73
C VAL A 26 43.24 31.10 -38.57
N ALA A 27 44.36 31.71 -38.95
CA ALA A 27 45.58 31.98 -38.19
C ALA A 27 45.41 32.62 -36.80
N ALA A 28 46.34 32.26 -35.91
CA ALA A 28 46.57 32.86 -34.62
C ALA A 28 47.11 34.31 -34.72
N PRO A 29 46.72 35.19 -33.79
CA PRO A 29 47.53 36.33 -33.39
C PRO A 29 48.06 36.17 -31.96
N LYS A 30 49.39 36.15 -31.91
CA LYS A 30 50.35 36.61 -30.88
C LYS A 30 49.88 36.83 -29.43
N LEU A 31 50.67 36.22 -28.53
CA LEU A 31 50.83 36.58 -27.12
C LEU A 31 50.79 38.10 -26.89
N GLY A 32 49.81 38.54 -26.13
CA GLY A 32 49.89 39.74 -25.30
C GLY A 32 49.91 39.30 -23.84
N LEU A 33 51.11 39.23 -23.26
CA LEU A 33 51.29 39.34 -21.82
C LEU A 33 50.73 40.72 -21.40
N ASN A 34 49.66 40.73 -20.63
CA ASN A 34 49.36 41.85 -19.75
C ASN A 34 48.84 41.31 -18.42
N GLU A 35 49.75 41.38 -17.47
CA GLU A 35 49.55 41.38 -16.03
C GLU A 35 48.39 42.32 -15.67
N GLY A 36 47.43 41.76 -14.96
CA GLY A 36 46.24 42.43 -14.45
C GLY A 36 45.52 41.53 -13.48
N SER A 37 46.28 40.91 -12.56
CA SER A 37 45.75 40.17 -11.43
C SER A 37 44.99 41.12 -10.53
N SER A 38 43.66 41.11 -10.64
CA SER A 38 42.72 41.53 -9.61
C SER A 38 41.45 40.73 -9.79
N GLY A 39 41.55 39.41 -9.70
CA GLY A 39 40.38 38.61 -9.42
C GLY A 39 39.80 39.08 -8.08
N PRO A 40 38.48 39.28 -7.94
CA PRO A 40 37.92 39.48 -6.62
C PRO A 40 38.36 38.28 -5.78
N ASN A 41 38.87 38.52 -4.57
CA ASN A 41 39.06 37.46 -3.59
C ASN A 41 37.71 36.77 -3.43
N VAL A 42 37.52 35.62 -4.11
CA VAL A 42 36.38 34.74 -3.86
C VAL A 42 36.69 34.15 -2.49
N GLU A 43 36.14 34.79 -1.47
CA GLU A 43 36.10 34.24 -0.12
C GLU A 43 35.62 32.79 -0.25
N PRO A 44 36.38 31.80 0.25
CA PRO A 44 36.02 30.40 0.06
C PRO A 44 34.62 30.22 0.62
N ASP A 45 33.70 29.80 -0.25
CA ASP A 45 32.26 29.78 0.00
C ASP A 45 31.93 28.65 1.00
N ASN A 46 32.37 28.83 2.24
CA ASN A 46 32.25 27.88 3.34
C ASN A 46 30.77 27.67 3.68
N SER A 47 29.95 28.69 3.45
CA SER A 47 28.49 28.64 3.58
C SER A 47 27.89 27.51 2.74
N LEU A 48 28.28 27.38 1.47
CA LEU A 48 27.77 26.34 0.57
C LEU A 48 28.18 24.93 1.02
N LYS A 49 29.40 24.78 1.54
CA LYS A 49 29.88 23.49 2.08
C LYS A 49 29.08 23.06 3.30
N TYR A 50 28.81 23.96 4.24
CA TYR A 50 27.98 23.65 5.42
C TYR A 50 26.55 23.29 5.03
N VAL A 51 25.97 23.97 4.04
CA VAL A 51 24.62 23.64 3.53
C VAL A 51 24.59 22.24 2.94
N PHE A 52 25.53 21.88 2.07
CA PHE A 52 25.58 20.53 1.51
C PHE A 52 25.86 19.45 2.56
N SER A 53 26.76 19.71 3.51
CA SER A 53 27.01 18.79 4.63
C SER A 53 25.76 18.61 5.50
N ALA A 54 25.01 19.69 5.77
CA ALA A 54 23.76 19.62 6.54
C ALA A 54 22.69 18.82 5.78
N ILE A 55 22.50 19.05 4.49
CA ILE A 55 21.54 18.30 3.65
C ILE A 55 21.91 16.82 3.59
N ALA A 56 23.19 16.50 3.43
CA ALA A 56 23.68 15.13 3.42
C ALA A 56 23.40 14.44 4.77
N LEU A 57 23.70 15.11 5.88
CA LEU A 57 23.42 14.60 7.22
C LEU A 57 21.92 14.35 7.43
N ILE A 58 21.06 15.31 7.06
CA ILE A 58 19.60 15.15 7.17
C ILE A 58 19.12 13.96 6.35
N SER A 59 19.62 13.81 5.12
CA SER A 59 19.24 12.70 4.23
C SER A 59 19.60 11.35 4.84
N VAL A 60 20.79 11.22 5.44
CA VAL A 60 21.22 10.00 6.13
C VAL A 60 20.34 9.73 7.34
N VAL A 61 20.06 10.74 8.17
CA VAL A 61 19.22 10.57 9.38
C VAL A 61 17.80 10.14 9.00
N VAL A 62 17.18 10.78 8.00
CA VAL A 62 15.84 10.40 7.51
C VAL A 62 15.86 8.98 6.95
N GLY A 63 16.90 8.60 6.19
CA GLY A 63 17.06 7.24 5.68
C GLY A 63 17.14 6.18 6.78
N VAL A 64 17.94 6.44 7.83
CA VAL A 64 18.08 5.53 8.97
C VAL A 64 16.77 5.39 9.74
N LEU A 65 16.07 6.50 10.02
CA LEU A 65 14.77 6.47 10.71
C LEU A 65 13.70 5.75 9.88
N GLY A 66 13.67 5.99 8.56
CA GLY A 66 12.76 5.31 7.64
C GLY A 66 13.00 3.80 7.61
N TYR A 67 14.26 3.38 7.51
CA TYR A 67 14.61 1.96 7.54
C TYR A 67 14.29 1.32 8.89
N TRP A 68 14.56 2.00 10.00
CA TRP A 68 14.24 1.49 11.34
C TRP A 68 12.74 1.26 11.52
N ARG A 69 11.90 2.22 11.10
CA ARG A 69 10.43 2.09 11.10
C ARG A 69 9.96 0.94 10.21
N TYR A 70 10.55 0.79 9.02
CA TYR A 70 10.25 -0.32 8.13
C TYR A 70 10.59 -1.68 8.76
N ALA A 71 11.81 -1.84 9.29
CA ALA A 71 12.24 -3.07 9.94
C ALA A 71 11.40 -3.43 11.18
N ASN A 72 10.97 -2.44 11.96
CA ASN A 72 10.04 -2.68 13.07
C ASN A 72 8.67 -3.17 12.57
N SER A 73 8.19 -2.62 11.44
CA SER A 73 6.94 -3.04 10.82
C SER A 73 6.99 -4.51 10.39
N GLU A 74 8.09 -4.95 9.75
CA GLU A 74 8.27 -6.36 9.37
C GLU A 74 8.27 -7.30 10.58
N ARG A 75 8.97 -6.92 11.67
CA ARG A 75 8.96 -7.72 12.91
C ARG A 75 7.57 -7.80 13.53
N TRP A 76 6.83 -6.69 13.52
CA TRP A 76 5.47 -6.64 14.05
C TRP A 76 4.49 -7.52 13.26
N VAL A 77 4.60 -7.51 11.93
CA VAL A 77 3.83 -8.41 11.07
C VAL A 77 4.21 -9.87 11.29
N ALA A 78 5.52 -10.19 11.35
CA ALA A 78 5.98 -11.55 11.60
C ALA A 78 5.50 -12.09 12.97
N GLN A 79 5.50 -11.25 14.01
CA GLN A 79 4.92 -11.59 15.31
C GLN A 79 3.41 -11.83 15.21
N GLY A 80 2.69 -10.98 14.49
CA GLY A 80 1.25 -11.13 14.24
C GLY A 80 0.91 -12.45 13.55
N ILE A 81 1.67 -12.80 12.51
CA ILE A 81 1.54 -14.10 11.81
C ILE A 81 1.76 -15.25 12.78
N SER A 82 2.85 -15.24 13.53
CA SER A 82 3.14 -16.30 14.50
C SER A 82 2.06 -16.43 15.58
N ASN A 83 1.45 -15.32 16.00
CA ASN A 83 0.33 -15.35 16.93
C ASN A 83 -0.90 -16.00 16.27
N MET A 84 -1.27 -15.58 15.06
CA MET A 84 -2.40 -16.15 14.32
C MET A 84 -2.23 -17.64 14.02
N ASP A 85 -1.02 -18.10 13.70
CA ASP A 85 -0.72 -19.52 13.52
C ASP A 85 -0.93 -20.32 14.82
N ALA A 86 -0.68 -19.70 15.98
CA ALA A 86 -0.85 -20.35 17.28
C ALA A 86 -2.31 -20.40 17.74
N VAL A 87 -3.08 -19.33 17.53
CA VAL A 87 -4.45 -19.22 18.06
C VAL A 87 -5.55 -19.47 17.02
N GLY A 88 -5.24 -19.40 15.72
CA GLY A 88 -6.25 -19.37 14.65
C GLY A 88 -7.18 -20.59 14.62
N ALA A 89 -6.67 -21.77 14.98
CA ALA A 89 -7.47 -22.99 15.06
C ALA A 89 -8.51 -22.96 16.19
N THR A 90 -8.30 -22.13 17.21
CA THR A 90 -9.21 -21.97 18.37
C THR A 90 -10.27 -20.89 18.15
N LEU A 91 -10.09 -20.04 17.13
CA LEU A 91 -10.95 -18.89 16.86
C LEU A 91 -11.97 -19.18 15.75
N ASP A 92 -13.19 -18.69 15.93
CA ASP A 92 -14.15 -18.53 14.83
C ASP A 92 -13.79 -17.34 13.94
N ALA A 93 -14.50 -17.14 12.83
CA ALA A 93 -14.12 -16.10 11.88
C ALA A 93 -14.30 -14.70 12.47
N GLU A 94 -15.29 -14.53 13.35
CA GLU A 94 -15.50 -13.27 14.06
C GLU A 94 -14.38 -13.02 15.08
N GLY A 95 -13.90 -14.06 15.77
CA GLY A 95 -12.73 -13.97 16.66
C GLY A 95 -11.42 -13.70 15.91
N CYS A 96 -11.26 -14.21 14.68
CA CYS A 96 -10.15 -13.79 13.81
C CYS A 96 -10.21 -12.27 13.53
N VAL A 97 -11.40 -11.71 13.29
CA VAL A 97 -11.57 -10.26 13.10
C VAL A 97 -11.16 -9.50 14.36
N ASP A 98 -11.60 -9.94 15.54
CA ASP A 98 -11.25 -9.30 16.81
C ASP A 98 -9.73 -9.25 17.02
N GLU A 99 -9.06 -10.40 16.86
CA GLU A 99 -7.63 -10.50 17.06
C GLU A 99 -6.84 -9.65 16.06
N VAL A 100 -7.20 -9.70 14.77
CA VAL A 100 -6.49 -8.95 13.74
C VAL A 100 -6.72 -7.44 13.88
N VAL A 101 -7.93 -7.01 14.22
CA VAL A 101 -8.20 -5.60 14.44
C VAL A 101 -7.54 -5.09 15.72
N GLY A 102 -7.48 -5.90 16.78
CA GLY A 102 -6.71 -5.62 17.98
C GLY A 102 -5.21 -5.47 17.68
N TRP A 103 -4.64 -6.40 16.90
CA TRP A 103 -3.26 -6.32 16.43
C TRP A 103 -3.00 -5.04 15.61
N TYR A 104 -3.90 -4.68 14.69
CA TYR A 104 -3.79 -3.44 13.92
C TYR A 104 -3.85 -2.21 14.82
N GLY A 105 -4.73 -2.20 15.82
CA GLY A 105 -4.86 -1.10 16.79
C GLY A 105 -3.60 -0.86 17.64
N ALA A 106 -2.72 -1.85 17.76
CA ALA A 106 -1.45 -1.73 18.46
C ALA A 106 -0.29 -1.24 17.56
N CYS A 107 -0.49 -1.05 16.25
CA CYS A 107 0.59 -0.70 15.32
C CYS A 107 1.35 0.57 15.68
N ASP A 108 0.65 1.63 16.09
CA ASP A 108 1.30 2.89 16.48
C ASP A 108 2.16 2.72 17.73
N GLN A 109 1.75 1.85 18.67
CA GLN A 109 2.49 1.57 19.91
C GLN A 109 3.78 0.78 19.64
N HIS A 110 3.85 0.09 18.51
CA HIS A 110 5.01 -0.70 18.08
C HIS A 110 5.87 -0.01 17.02
N ASP A 111 5.71 1.31 16.84
CA ASP A 111 6.40 2.11 15.83
C ASP A 111 6.26 1.53 14.39
N ALA A 112 5.18 0.78 14.14
CA ALA A 112 4.92 0.16 12.86
C ALA A 112 4.25 1.16 11.88
N ASN A 113 4.50 0.96 10.59
CA ASN A 113 3.89 1.75 9.54
C ASN A 113 2.43 1.33 9.35
N ALA A 114 1.49 2.27 9.50
CA ALA A 114 0.05 2.02 9.36
C ALA A 114 -0.33 1.38 8.02
N ALA A 115 0.33 1.74 6.91
CA ALA A 115 0.07 1.15 5.59
C ALA A 115 0.52 -0.33 5.54
N VAL A 116 1.68 -0.64 6.13
CA VAL A 116 2.15 -2.03 6.26
C VAL A 116 1.21 -2.83 7.14
N CYS A 117 0.76 -2.25 8.25
CA CYS A 117 -0.21 -2.88 9.13
C CYS A 117 -1.55 -3.14 8.43
N LEU A 118 -2.05 -2.18 7.65
CA LEU A 118 -3.30 -2.33 6.93
C LEU A 118 -3.21 -3.46 5.89
N GLN A 119 -2.10 -3.54 5.16
CA GLN A 119 -1.83 -4.67 4.26
C GLN A 119 -1.70 -6.00 5.03
N GLY A 120 -1.10 -5.95 6.22
CA GLY A 120 -0.94 -7.10 7.10
C GLY A 120 -2.27 -7.69 7.58
N VAL A 121 -3.35 -6.91 7.66
CA VAL A 121 -4.69 -7.41 8.06
C VAL A 121 -5.10 -8.63 7.24
N GLY A 122 -5.02 -8.56 5.90
CA GLY A 122 -5.41 -9.69 5.07
C GLY A 122 -4.47 -10.88 5.17
N ILE A 123 -3.17 -10.63 5.41
CA ILE A 123 -2.17 -11.69 5.66
C ILE A 123 -2.52 -12.44 6.94
N LEU A 124 -2.71 -11.71 8.06
CA LEU A 124 -3.06 -12.32 9.33
C LEU A 124 -4.42 -13.03 9.28
N MET A 125 -5.40 -12.45 8.58
CA MET A 125 -6.68 -13.10 8.35
C MET A 125 -6.52 -14.40 7.57
N GLN A 126 -5.69 -14.46 6.53
CA GLN A 126 -5.39 -15.72 5.83
C GLN A 126 -4.86 -16.77 6.81
N HIS A 127 -3.85 -16.43 7.60
CA HIS A 127 -3.27 -17.36 8.58
C HIS A 127 -4.32 -17.87 9.59
N CYS A 128 -5.13 -16.97 10.14
CA CYS A 128 -6.20 -17.34 11.08
C CYS A 128 -7.27 -18.20 10.40
N LEU A 129 -7.70 -17.83 9.20
CA LEU A 129 -8.78 -18.51 8.50
C LEU A 129 -8.36 -19.90 8.01
N SER A 130 -7.13 -20.06 7.51
CA SER A 130 -6.59 -21.34 7.04
C SER A 130 -6.21 -22.32 8.15
N ALA A 131 -6.23 -21.91 9.42
CA ALA A 131 -5.86 -22.76 10.53
C ALA A 131 -6.84 -23.91 10.80
N ARG A 132 -8.05 -23.85 10.24
CA ARG A 132 -9.06 -24.93 10.26
C ARG A 132 -10.04 -24.82 9.11
N GLU A 133 -10.77 -25.89 8.83
CA GLU A 133 -11.91 -25.85 7.90
C GLU A 133 -13.04 -24.96 8.44
N ARG A 134 -13.69 -24.23 7.53
CA ARG A 134 -14.69 -23.20 7.82
C ARG A 134 -15.93 -23.32 6.95
N ASP A 135 -16.29 -24.53 6.54
CA ASP A 135 -17.42 -24.79 5.63
C ASP A 135 -18.71 -24.07 6.07
N GLU A 136 -19.16 -24.30 7.31
CA GLU A 136 -20.37 -23.67 7.86
C GLU A 136 -20.29 -22.14 7.90
N THR A 137 -19.10 -21.60 8.18
CA THR A 137 -18.89 -20.15 8.17
C THR A 137 -19.00 -19.63 6.74
N CYS A 138 -18.33 -20.28 5.79
CA CYS A 138 -18.33 -19.85 4.41
C CYS A 138 -19.70 -19.98 3.74
N GLU A 139 -20.52 -20.96 4.11
CA GLU A 139 -21.92 -21.02 3.68
C GLU A 139 -22.67 -19.74 4.07
N GLN A 140 -22.51 -19.26 5.31
CA GLN A 140 -23.13 -18.02 5.76
C GLN A 140 -22.58 -16.79 5.04
N TYR A 141 -21.26 -16.68 4.84
CA TYR A 141 -20.66 -15.52 4.17
C TYR A 141 -20.89 -15.50 2.66
N LEU A 142 -21.17 -16.65 2.02
CA LEU A 142 -21.50 -16.71 0.60
C LEU A 142 -23.00 -16.46 0.33
N ASP A 143 -23.86 -16.72 1.30
CA ASP A 143 -25.28 -16.42 1.20
C ASP A 143 -25.58 -14.93 1.44
N PRO A 144 -25.99 -14.17 0.40
CA PRO A 144 -26.32 -12.75 0.54
C PRO A 144 -27.57 -12.48 1.38
N THR A 145 -28.36 -13.51 1.68
CA THR A 145 -29.56 -13.42 2.53
C THR A 145 -29.28 -13.75 3.99
N SER A 146 -28.06 -14.20 4.30
CA SER A 146 -27.69 -14.50 5.68
C SER A 146 -27.59 -13.24 6.53
N ASP A 147 -27.71 -13.43 7.84
CA ASP A 147 -27.55 -12.34 8.80
C ASP A 147 -26.17 -11.68 8.69
N LYS A 148 -25.14 -12.36 8.16
CA LYS A 148 -23.79 -11.80 7.94
C LYS A 148 -23.77 -10.64 6.95
N HIS A 149 -24.73 -10.57 6.02
CA HIS A 149 -24.87 -9.49 5.03
C HIS A 149 -25.91 -8.43 5.43
N ALA A 150 -26.58 -8.59 6.57
CA ALA A 150 -27.60 -7.65 7.03
C ALA A 150 -27.05 -6.22 7.17
N ALA A 151 -27.82 -5.24 6.72
CA ALA A 151 -27.50 -3.83 6.93
C ALA A 151 -27.85 -3.44 8.38
N SER A 152 -27.02 -2.59 8.99
CA SER A 152 -27.32 -1.97 10.28
C SER A 152 -28.46 -0.94 10.15
N ASP A 153 -29.16 -0.66 11.25
CA ASP A 153 -30.21 0.36 11.31
C ASP A 153 -29.75 1.73 10.78
N ASP A 154 -28.55 2.18 11.17
CA ASP A 154 -27.99 3.45 10.72
C ASP A 154 -27.72 3.47 9.19
N MET A 155 -27.28 2.35 8.61
CA MET A 155 -27.15 2.21 7.17
C MET A 155 -28.51 2.24 6.45
N LEU A 156 -29.54 1.63 7.03
CA LEU A 156 -30.90 1.66 6.49
C LEU A 156 -31.47 3.07 6.52
N GLU A 157 -31.25 3.82 7.61
CA GLU A 157 -31.70 5.20 7.77
C GLU A 157 -31.00 6.16 6.79
N ARG A 158 -29.69 6.00 6.59
CA ARG A 158 -28.90 6.85 5.67
C ARG A 158 -29.07 6.48 4.19
N ALA A 159 -29.56 5.28 3.87
CA ALA A 159 -29.63 4.81 2.50
C ALA A 159 -30.76 5.49 1.72
N ARG A 160 -30.45 5.98 0.51
CA ARG A 160 -31.47 6.48 -0.42
C ARG A 160 -32.51 5.40 -0.77
N ASN A 161 -32.10 4.13 -0.78
CA ASN A 161 -32.98 2.98 -0.92
C ASN A 161 -32.64 1.95 0.17
N PRO A 162 -33.50 1.75 1.17
CA PRO A 162 -33.27 0.80 2.25
C PRO A 162 -33.05 -0.64 1.76
N ALA A 163 -33.72 -1.05 0.68
CA ALA A 163 -33.62 -2.40 0.14
C ALA A 163 -32.22 -2.76 -0.40
N THR A 164 -31.34 -1.77 -0.62
CA THR A 164 -29.98 -1.98 -1.13
C THR A 164 -28.89 -1.48 -0.18
N ALA A 165 -29.24 -1.10 1.06
CA ALA A 165 -28.32 -0.43 1.99
C ALA A 165 -27.03 -1.24 2.26
N GLY A 166 -27.13 -2.56 2.44
CA GLY A 166 -26.01 -3.49 2.66
C GLY A 166 -25.41 -4.11 1.40
N GLY A 167 -25.99 -3.84 0.23
CA GLY A 167 -25.57 -4.45 -1.05
C GLY A 167 -24.16 -4.04 -1.48
N SER A 168 -23.62 -4.76 -2.48
CA SER A 168 -22.33 -4.45 -3.11
C SER A 168 -21.15 -4.37 -2.13
N GLY A 169 -21.09 -5.29 -1.15
CA GLY A 169 -20.01 -5.35 -0.17
C GLY A 169 -20.03 -4.22 0.87
N ARG A 170 -21.13 -3.47 0.99
CA ARG A 170 -21.28 -2.43 2.02
C ARG A 170 -21.63 -2.98 3.39
N TRP A 171 -22.15 -4.20 3.47
CA TRP A 171 -22.45 -4.92 4.71
C TRP A 171 -21.25 -4.99 5.67
N VAL A 172 -20.01 -5.00 5.16
CA VAL A 172 -18.80 -5.02 6.01
C VAL A 172 -18.75 -3.82 6.97
N TYR A 173 -19.30 -2.68 6.55
CA TYR A 173 -19.34 -1.49 7.40
C TYR A 173 -20.39 -1.61 8.51
N ALA A 174 -21.53 -2.27 8.26
CA ALA A 174 -22.53 -2.56 9.30
C ALA A 174 -21.91 -3.40 10.42
N ARG A 175 -21.15 -4.44 10.05
CA ARG A 175 -20.45 -5.30 11.01
C ARG A 175 -19.43 -4.55 11.85
N CYS A 176 -18.69 -3.63 11.24
CA CYS A 176 -17.75 -2.79 11.99
C CYS A 176 -18.47 -1.82 12.93
N GLU A 177 -19.59 -1.23 12.49
CA GLU A 177 -20.41 -0.34 13.31
C GLU A 177 -21.00 -1.07 14.54
N GLU A 178 -21.47 -2.31 14.38
CA GLU A 178 -21.95 -3.17 15.48
C GLU A 178 -20.89 -3.46 16.54
N ARG A 179 -19.61 -3.48 16.14
CA ARG A 179 -18.46 -3.62 17.04
C ARG A 179 -17.98 -2.29 17.63
N GLY A 180 -18.70 -1.19 17.39
CA GLY A 180 -18.30 0.16 17.81
C GLY A 180 -17.13 0.74 17.01
N MET A 181 -16.78 0.13 15.87
CA MET A 181 -15.64 0.50 15.03
C MET A 181 -16.11 1.22 13.76
N VAL A 182 -16.43 2.50 13.89
CA VAL A 182 -16.91 3.30 12.75
C VAL A 182 -15.75 3.61 11.78
N CYS A 183 -15.81 3.02 10.59
CA CYS A 183 -14.87 3.28 9.50
C CYS A 183 -15.02 4.71 8.93
N ARG A 184 -14.37 5.70 9.54
CA ARG A 184 -14.40 7.10 9.04
C ARG A 184 -13.76 7.24 7.66
N ASN A 185 -12.58 6.65 7.48
CA ASN A 185 -11.92 6.54 6.19
C ASN A 185 -12.09 5.11 5.65
N LYS A 186 -12.89 4.97 4.60
CA LYS A 186 -13.19 3.66 3.98
C LYS A 186 -11.96 2.93 3.45
N ARG A 187 -10.89 3.66 3.11
CA ARG A 187 -9.64 3.11 2.56
C ARG A 187 -8.67 2.63 3.63
N GLU A 188 -8.87 2.99 4.88
CA GLU A 188 -7.92 2.74 5.99
C GLU A 188 -8.61 1.98 7.14
N CYS A 189 -9.70 1.28 6.84
CA CYS A 189 -10.47 0.58 7.87
C CYS A 189 -10.07 -0.89 7.98
N ALA A 190 -9.23 -1.21 8.96
CA ALA A 190 -8.79 -2.58 9.24
C ALA A 190 -9.95 -3.54 9.47
N CYS A 191 -11.02 -3.12 10.17
CA CYS A 191 -12.19 -3.96 10.37
C CYS A 191 -12.88 -4.32 9.03
N ALA A 192 -13.07 -3.35 8.14
CA ALA A 192 -13.68 -3.62 6.85
C ALA A 192 -12.78 -4.51 5.97
N GLU A 193 -11.46 -4.32 6.02
CA GLU A 193 -10.49 -5.19 5.34
C GLU A 193 -10.53 -6.62 5.89
N ALA A 194 -10.67 -6.79 7.21
CA ALA A 194 -10.78 -8.13 7.81
C ALA A 194 -12.04 -8.87 7.34
N TYR A 195 -13.19 -8.19 7.28
CA TYR A 195 -14.42 -8.79 6.73
C TYR A 195 -14.33 -9.09 5.24
N ARG A 196 -13.67 -8.23 4.45
CA ARG A 196 -13.39 -8.51 3.03
C ARG A 196 -12.50 -9.73 2.88
N ALA A 197 -11.53 -9.92 3.77
CA ALA A 197 -10.69 -11.10 3.77
C ALA A 197 -11.50 -12.38 3.98
N ILE A 198 -12.52 -12.38 4.86
CA ILE A 198 -13.42 -13.53 5.04
C ILE A 198 -14.19 -13.83 3.75
N ASP A 199 -14.86 -12.83 3.16
CA ASP A 199 -15.61 -13.01 1.90
C ASP A 199 -14.70 -13.51 0.78
N SER A 200 -13.50 -12.95 0.66
CA SER A 200 -12.47 -13.37 -0.30
C SER A 200 -12.03 -14.82 -0.08
N PHE A 201 -11.68 -15.19 1.15
CA PHE A 201 -11.30 -16.55 1.53
C PHE A 201 -12.39 -17.57 1.22
N CYS A 202 -13.66 -17.24 1.51
CA CYS A 202 -14.77 -18.13 1.22
C CYS A 202 -15.06 -18.26 -0.28
N ARG A 203 -14.95 -17.16 -1.05
CA ARG A 203 -15.11 -17.19 -2.52
C ARG A 203 -14.03 -18.00 -3.23
N THR A 204 -12.84 -18.13 -2.65
CA THR A 204 -11.74 -18.94 -3.19
C THR A 204 -11.79 -20.40 -2.72
N GLY A 205 -12.89 -20.83 -2.09
CA GLY A 205 -13.00 -22.20 -1.57
C GLY A 205 -12.00 -22.46 -0.45
N GLN A 206 -11.77 -21.48 0.42
CA GLN A 206 -10.91 -21.57 1.60
C GLN A 206 -9.42 -21.76 1.29
N SER A 207 -8.98 -21.35 0.09
CA SER A 207 -7.59 -21.51 -0.34
C SER A 207 -6.74 -20.25 -0.19
N ALA A 208 -7.34 -19.06 -0.35
CA ALA A 208 -6.60 -17.80 -0.33
C ALA A 208 -7.46 -16.57 -0.05
N VAL A 209 -6.91 -15.61 0.68
CA VAL A 209 -7.37 -14.21 0.73
C VAL A 209 -6.75 -13.45 -0.45
N GLN A 210 -7.58 -13.03 -1.40
CA GLN A 210 -7.22 -12.10 -2.48
C GLN A 210 -7.59 -10.69 -2.03
N LEU A 211 -6.58 -9.83 -1.82
CA LEU A 211 -6.71 -8.41 -1.46
C LEU A 211 -6.67 -7.53 -2.71
#